data_AF-A0A7R9TPA2-F1
#
_entry.id   AF-A0A7R9TPA2-F1
#
_cell.length_a   1.000
_cell.length_b   1.000
_cell.length_c   1.000
_cell.angle_alpha   90.00
_cell.angle_beta   90.00
_cell.angle_gamma   90.00
#
_symmetry.space_group_name_H-M   'P 1'
#
loop_
_entity.id
_entity.type
_entity.pdbx_description
1 polymer ?
#
loop_
_entity_poly.entity_id
_entity_poly.type
_entity_poly.pdbx_seq_one_letter_code
_entity_poly.pdbx_strand_id
1 'polypeptide(L)'
;GADVAVLSPGVPPDHPAVVAAHAAGVEITSELSFASECLQALSPPPKLSLVAVTGTNGKSTVTTFVGQLLNACGANAWVGGNLGVPLSCLATQFVTGEIARDFYAAAVVEVSSYQLQLSGAFAPD
;
A
#
# COMPACT_ATOMS: atom_id res chain seq x y z
N GLY A 1 -25.89 1.96 1.68
CA GLY A 1 -24.67 2.62 2.17
C GLY A 1 -23.49 2.05 1.42
N ALA A 2 -22.28 2.53 1.69
CA ALA A 2 -21.05 1.81 1.32
C ALA A 2 -20.75 0.76 2.40
N ASP A 3 -20.12 -0.35 2.03
CA ASP A 3 -19.66 -1.36 3.00
C ASP A 3 -18.31 -0.97 3.61
N VAL A 4 -17.44 -0.37 2.79
CA VAL A 4 -16.08 0.07 3.16
C VAL A 4 -15.86 1.50 2.65
N ALA A 5 -15.15 2.32 3.43
CA ALA A 5 -14.65 3.63 3.05
C ALA A 5 -13.12 3.66 3.18
N VAL A 6 -12.44 3.91 2.05
CA VAL A 6 -10.98 4.06 2.00
C VAL A 6 -10.62 5.53 2.15
N LEU A 7 -9.99 5.89 3.26
CA LEU A 7 -9.63 7.27 3.54
C LEU A 7 -8.37 7.70 2.79
N SER A 8 -8.45 8.88 2.19
CA SER A 8 -7.27 9.58 1.69
C SER A 8 -6.41 10.06 2.86
N PRO A 9 -5.06 10.03 2.78
CA PRO A 9 -4.17 10.41 3.88
C PRO A 9 -4.39 11.84 4.41
N GLY A 10 -4.93 12.74 3.59
CA GLY A 10 -5.22 14.11 4.00
C GLY A 10 -6.54 14.31 4.76
N VAL A 11 -7.39 13.28 4.83
CA VAL A 11 -8.66 13.35 5.54
C VAL A 11 -8.45 12.85 6.97
N PRO A 12 -8.68 13.69 8.00
CA PRO A 12 -8.45 13.28 9.37
C PRO A 12 -9.53 12.28 9.83
N PRO A 13 -9.19 11.29 10.66
CA PRO A 13 -10.15 10.27 11.10
C PRO A 13 -11.34 10.82 11.90
N ASP A 14 -11.19 11.98 12.53
CA ASP A 14 -12.23 12.67 13.30
C ASP A 14 -13.12 13.59 12.44
N HIS A 15 -12.91 13.62 11.12
CA HIS A 15 -13.76 14.39 10.21
C HIS A 15 -15.23 13.96 10.38
N PRO A 16 -16.21 14.88 10.47
CA PRO A 16 -17.60 14.55 10.78
C PRO A 16 -18.21 13.49 9.86
N ALA A 17 -17.86 13.50 8.57
CA ALA A 17 -18.32 12.49 7.61
C ALA A 17 -17.75 11.08 7.89
N VAL A 18 -16.50 10.98 8.35
CA VAL A 18 -15.86 9.70 8.71
C VAL A 18 -16.49 9.14 9.97
N VAL A 19 -16.69 9.98 10.99
CA VAL A 19 -17.36 9.61 12.24
C VAL A 19 -18.78 9.12 11.96
N ALA A 20 -19.54 9.83 11.11
CA ALA A 20 -20.88 9.43 10.73
C ALA A 20 -20.92 8.11 9.97
N ALA A 21 -19.99 7.89 9.03
CA ALA A 21 -19.88 6.62 8.30
C ALA A 21 -19.55 5.46 9.24
N HIS A 22 -18.58 5.65 10.13
CA HIS A 22 -18.21 4.63 11.12
C HIS A 22 -19.37 4.31 12.07
N ALA A 23 -20.09 5.32 12.55
CA ALA A 23 -21.29 5.14 13.38
C ALA A 23 -22.43 4.40 12.65
N ALA A 24 -22.47 4.47 11.31
CA ALA A 24 -23.39 3.72 10.48
C ALA A 24 -22.92 2.28 10.18
N GLY A 25 -21.81 1.84 10.77
CA GLY A 25 -21.25 0.49 10.60
C GLY A 25 -20.39 0.32 9.35
N VAL A 26 -20.03 1.41 8.66
CA VAL A 26 -19.10 1.36 7.52
C VAL A 26 -17.69 1.11 8.02
N GLU A 27 -17.01 0.13 7.43
CA GLU A 27 -15.61 -0.13 7.72
C GLU A 27 -14.75 1.02 7.19
N ILE A 28 -13.88 1.56 8.05
CA ILE A 28 -12.98 2.66 7.68
C ILE A 28 -11.56 2.08 7.57
N THR A 29 -10.96 2.22 6.40
CA THR A 29 -9.61 1.70 6.10
C THR A 29 -8.76 2.75 5.39
N SER A 30 -7.49 2.44 5.14
CA SER A 30 -6.58 3.26 4.32
C SER A 30 -6.24 2.59 3.00
N GLU A 31 -5.71 3.36 2.05
CA GLU A 31 -5.25 2.81 0.77
C GLU A 31 -4.18 1.71 0.96
N LEU A 32 -3.25 1.86 1.90
CA LEU A 32 -2.22 0.86 2.18
C LEU A 32 -2.81 -0.43 2.77
N SER A 33 -3.68 -0.31 3.78
CA SER A 33 -4.32 -1.49 4.40
C SER A 33 -5.18 -2.22 3.37
N PHE A 34 -6.00 -1.48 2.63
CA PHE A 34 -6.90 -2.05 1.62
C PHE A 34 -6.12 -2.72 0.48
N ALA A 35 -5.02 -2.12 0.02
CA ALA A 35 -4.16 -2.75 -0.97
C ALA A 35 -3.50 -4.03 -0.43
N SER A 36 -3.00 -4.02 0.81
CA SER A 36 -2.45 -5.21 1.47
C SER A 36 -3.47 -6.33 1.65
N GLU A 37 -4.70 -6.01 2.05
CA GLU A 37 -5.81 -6.97 2.14
C GLU A 37 -6.12 -7.58 0.77
N CYS A 38 -6.19 -6.76 -0.28
CA CYS A 38 -6.38 -7.24 -1.66
C CYS A 38 -5.28 -8.23 -2.07
N LEU A 39 -4.02 -7.92 -1.76
CA LEU A 39 -2.88 -8.80 -2.06
C LEU A 39 -2.96 -10.12 -1.29
N GLN A 40 -3.29 -10.07 0.00
CA GLN A 40 -3.40 -11.25 0.87
C GLN A 40 -4.60 -12.13 0.52
N ALA A 41 -5.70 -11.54 0.04
CA ALA A 41 -6.91 -12.25 -0.36
C ALA A 41 -6.75 -13.07 -1.65
N LEU A 42 -5.72 -12.79 -2.46
CA LEU A 42 -5.43 -13.60 -3.65
C LEU A 42 -5.08 -15.04 -3.25
N SER A 43 -5.53 -16.00 -4.05
CA SER A 43 -5.27 -17.43 -3.84
C SER A 43 -4.59 -18.05 -5.06
N PRO A 44 -3.29 -18.45 -4.97
CA PRO A 44 -2.38 -18.16 -3.87
C PRO A 44 -2.04 -16.65 -3.79
N PRO A 45 -1.64 -16.16 -2.60
CA PRO A 45 -1.13 -14.80 -2.47
C PRO A 45 0.20 -14.65 -3.24
N PRO A 46 0.52 -13.44 -3.73
CA PRO A 46 1.79 -13.20 -4.40
C PRO A 46 2.96 -13.42 -3.44
N LYS A 47 4.04 -14.00 -3.94
CA LYS A 47 5.31 -14.13 -3.20
C LYS A 47 6.09 -12.82 -3.32
N LEU A 48 5.60 -11.78 -2.64
CA LEU A 48 6.08 -10.41 -2.74
C LEU A 48 6.61 -9.95 -1.38
N SER A 49 7.90 -9.62 -1.29
CA SER A 49 8.45 -8.98 -0.09
C SER A 49 8.15 -7.48 -0.07
N LEU A 50 7.51 -7.00 0.98
CA LEU A 50 7.14 -5.59 1.18
C LEU A 50 8.19 -4.86 2.02
N VAL A 51 8.86 -3.88 1.41
CA VAL A 51 9.84 -3.03 2.09
C VAL A 51 9.24 -1.63 2.27
N ALA A 52 8.98 -1.21 3.51
CA ALA A 52 8.46 0.13 3.78
C ALA A 52 9.57 1.15 4.07
N VAL A 53 9.54 2.29 3.38
CA VAL A 53 10.45 3.42 3.60
C VAL A 53 9.66 4.62 4.11
N THR A 54 9.91 5.03 5.35
CA THR A 54 9.28 6.19 5.99
C THR A 54 10.31 7.15 6.58
N GLY A 55 9.85 8.30 7.08
CA GLY A 55 10.69 9.33 7.69
C GLY A 55 10.34 10.75 7.25
N THR A 56 10.91 11.74 7.93
CA THR A 56 10.62 13.16 7.65
C THR A 56 11.22 13.59 6.31
N ASN A 57 12.47 13.21 6.03
CA ASN A 57 13.22 13.60 4.84
C ASN A 57 13.92 12.41 4.18
N GLY A 58 14.25 12.53 2.89
CA GLY A 58 15.03 11.53 2.17
C GLY A 58 14.29 10.25 1.76
N LYS A 59 13.01 10.10 2.14
CA LYS A 59 12.15 8.97 1.77
C LYS A 59 12.29 8.61 0.29
N SER A 60 11.97 9.53 -0.62
CA SER A 60 11.95 9.23 -2.06
C SER A 60 13.29 8.80 -2.62
N THR A 61 14.38 9.42 -2.13
CA THR A 61 15.74 9.04 -2.49
C THR A 61 16.06 7.62 -2.02
N VAL A 62 15.73 7.30 -0.76
CA VAL A 62 15.97 5.97 -0.18
C VAL A 62 15.09 4.91 -0.84
N THR A 63 13.80 5.17 -1.04
CA THR A 63 12.87 4.26 -1.74
C THR A 63 13.37 3.93 -3.14
N THR A 64 13.78 4.95 -3.89
CA THR A 64 14.33 4.76 -5.25
C THR A 64 15.64 3.98 -5.22
N PHE A 65 16.54 4.33 -4.29
CA PHE A 65 17.84 3.67 -4.17
C PHE A 65 17.72 2.18 -3.79
N VAL A 66 16.85 1.84 -2.83
CA VAL A 66 16.57 0.45 -2.45
C VAL A 66 15.98 -0.32 -3.62
N GLY A 67 15.04 0.27 -4.36
CA GLY A 67 14.49 -0.35 -5.57
C GLY A 67 15.55 -0.63 -6.65
N GLN A 68 16.45 0.34 -6.89
CA GLN A 68 17.57 0.16 -7.81
C GLN A 68 18.53 -0.95 -7.36
N LEU A 69 18.83 -1.01 -6.06
CA LEU A 69 19.72 -2.04 -5.49
C LEU A 69 19.11 -3.44 -5.64
N LEU A 70 17.84 -3.62 -5.29
CA LEU A 70 17.15 -4.90 -5.44
C LEU A 70 17.08 -5.35 -6.90
N ASN A 71 16.82 -4.42 -7.82
CA ASN A 71 16.84 -4.68 -9.26
C ASN A 71 18.23 -5.06 -9.77
N ALA A 72 19.28 -4.38 -9.30
CA ALA A 72 20.67 -4.74 -9.61
C ALA A 72 21.04 -6.13 -9.08
N CYS A 73 20.41 -6.59 -8.01
CA CYS A 73 20.52 -7.96 -7.47
C CYS A 73 19.59 -8.98 -8.16
N GLY A 74 18.82 -8.58 -9.17
CA GLY A 74 17.97 -9.48 -9.95
C GLY A 74 16.60 -9.81 -9.32
N ALA A 75 16.18 -9.12 -8.25
CA ALA A 75 14.93 -9.42 -7.57
C ALA A 75 13.66 -8.96 -8.32
N ASN A 76 13.78 -8.12 -9.36
CA ASN A 76 12.68 -7.40 -9.98
C ASN A 76 11.75 -6.73 -8.94
N ALA A 77 12.16 -5.57 -8.47
CA ALA A 77 11.47 -4.80 -7.45
C ALA A 77 10.54 -3.75 -8.06
N TRP A 78 9.29 -3.75 -7.60
CA TRP A 78 8.35 -2.64 -7.78
C TRP A 78 8.71 -1.50 -6.82
N VAL A 79 8.51 -0.25 -7.25
CA VAL A 79 8.77 0.95 -6.44
C VAL A 79 7.57 1.88 -6.54
N GLY A 80 7.01 2.26 -5.39
CA GLY A 80 5.85 3.16 -5.37
C GLY A 80 5.37 3.51 -3.97
N GLY A 81 4.06 3.68 -3.79
CA GLY A 81 3.41 4.09 -2.54
C GLY A 81 3.10 5.59 -2.54
N ASN A 82 3.54 6.30 -1.50
CA ASN A 82 3.50 7.76 -1.44
C ASN A 82 4.38 8.43 -2.53
N LEU A 83 5.30 7.66 -3.12
CA LEU A 83 6.12 8.06 -4.26
C LEU A 83 5.51 7.52 -5.55
N GLY A 84 5.07 8.39 -6.44
CA GLY A 84 4.63 7.99 -7.78
C GLY A 84 3.32 7.20 -7.77
N VAL A 85 3.41 5.88 -7.95
CA VAL A 85 2.24 5.00 -8.15
C VAL A 85 1.79 4.38 -6.82
N PRO A 86 0.51 4.51 -6.41
CA PRO A 86 0.00 3.91 -5.17
C PRO A 86 0.12 2.38 -5.14
N LEU A 87 0.15 1.80 -3.93
CA LEU A 87 0.22 0.34 -3.76
C LEU A 87 -1.05 -0.34 -4.29
N SER A 88 -2.20 0.34 -4.21
CA SER A 88 -3.48 -0.12 -4.76
C SER A 88 -3.43 -0.35 -6.26
N CYS A 89 -2.58 0.36 -7.01
CA CYS A 89 -2.41 0.11 -8.44
C CYS A 89 -1.71 -1.22 -8.68
N LEU A 90 -0.64 -1.54 -7.93
CA LEU A 90 0.01 -2.85 -8.00
C LEU A 90 -0.96 -3.97 -7.62
N ALA A 91 -1.71 -3.78 -6.53
CA ALA A 91 -2.75 -4.73 -6.11
C ALA A 91 -3.80 -4.93 -7.22
N THR A 92 -4.25 -3.84 -7.86
CA THR A 92 -5.19 -3.91 -8.99
C THR A 92 -4.63 -4.73 -10.13
N GLN A 93 -3.37 -4.51 -10.54
CA GLN A 93 -2.75 -5.25 -11.64
C GLN A 93 -2.66 -6.76 -11.36
N PHE A 94 -2.40 -7.17 -10.12
CA PHE A 94 -2.43 -8.58 -9.74
C PHE A 94 -3.85 -9.17 -9.64
N VAL A 95 -4.82 -8.38 -9.17
CA VAL A 95 -6.23 -8.79 -9.06
C VAL A 95 -6.85 -8.98 -10.44
N THR A 96 -6.59 -8.06 -11.37
CA THR A 96 -7.12 -8.10 -12.74
C THR A 96 -6.37 -9.09 -13.64
N GLY A 97 -5.19 -9.54 -13.22
CA GLY A 97 -4.33 -10.42 -14.01
C GLY A 97 -3.61 -9.69 -15.16
N GLU A 98 -3.49 -8.36 -15.09
CA GLU A 98 -2.69 -7.57 -16.04
C GLU A 98 -1.21 -7.99 -16.01
N ILE A 99 -0.71 -8.33 -14.82
CA ILE A 99 0.62 -8.89 -14.62
C ILE A 99 0.54 -10.18 -13.79
N ALA A 100 1.49 -11.08 -14.00
CA ALA A 100 1.59 -12.31 -13.23
C ALA A 100 1.93 -12.02 -11.76
N ARG A 101 1.39 -12.82 -10.82
CA ARG A 101 1.56 -12.59 -9.36
C ARG A 101 2.99 -12.79 -8.85
N ASP A 102 3.83 -13.46 -9.62
CA ASP A 102 5.26 -13.68 -9.39
C ASP A 102 6.15 -12.76 -10.22
N PHE A 103 5.56 -11.78 -10.91
CA PHE A 103 6.31 -10.85 -11.76
C PHE A 103 7.31 -10.03 -10.93
N TYR A 104 6.88 -9.49 -9.78
CA TYR A 104 7.76 -8.78 -8.84
C TYR A 104 8.06 -9.68 -7.64
N ALA A 105 9.33 -9.78 -7.23
CA ALA A 105 9.69 -10.48 -5.99
C ALA A 105 9.69 -9.55 -4.77
N ALA A 106 9.79 -8.24 -4.99
CA ALA A 106 9.73 -7.24 -3.92
C ALA A 106 8.95 -5.99 -4.34
N ALA A 107 8.38 -5.29 -3.36
CA ALA A 107 7.77 -3.98 -3.52
C ALA A 107 8.34 -3.02 -2.47
N VAL A 108 9.05 -2.00 -2.92
CA VAL A 108 9.58 -0.93 -2.08
C VAL A 108 8.56 0.20 -2.04
N VAL A 109 7.91 0.36 -0.89
CA VAL A 109 6.78 1.26 -0.69
C VAL A 109 7.25 2.45 0.12
N GLU A 110 7.24 3.65 -0.48
CA GLU A 110 7.35 4.88 0.29
C GLU A 110 6.07 5.09 1.10
N VAL A 111 6.21 5.37 2.39
CA VAL A 111 5.09 5.57 3.31
C VAL A 111 5.20 6.90 4.04
N SER A 112 4.15 7.72 3.94
CA SER A 112 4.03 8.95 4.72
C SER A 112 3.54 8.69 6.16
N SER A 113 3.82 9.61 7.09
CA SER A 113 3.31 9.52 8.47
C SER A 113 1.78 9.53 8.55
N TYR A 114 1.11 10.20 7.61
CA TYR A 114 -0.34 10.24 7.52
C TYR A 114 -0.92 8.88 7.14
N GLN A 115 -0.30 8.18 6.19
CA GLN A 115 -0.71 6.82 5.81
C GLN A 115 -0.51 5.80 6.95
N LEU A 116 0.48 6.01 7.83
CA LEU A 116 0.71 5.14 8.98
C LEU A 116 -0.33 5.26 10.09
N GLN A 117 -1.14 6.33 10.12
CA GLN A 117 -2.19 6.49 11.14
C GLN A 117 -3.26 5.39 11.06
N LEU A 118 -3.47 4.82 9.88
CA LEU A 118 -4.44 3.76 9.61
C LEU A 118 -3.80 2.63 8.80
N SER A 119 -2.62 2.15 9.22
CA SER A 119 -1.87 1.15 8.46
C SER A 119 -2.53 -0.24 8.42
N GLY A 120 -3.36 -0.60 9.41
CA GLY A 120 -4.16 -1.84 9.39
C GLY A 120 -3.37 -3.09 9.01
N ALA A 121 -3.77 -3.77 7.93
CA ALA A 121 -3.16 -4.98 7.40
C ALA A 121 -1.81 -4.78 6.68
N PHE A 122 -1.36 -3.52 6.53
CA PHE A 122 -0.05 -3.22 5.95
C PHE A 122 1.07 -3.67 6.89
N ALA A 123 1.67 -4.82 6.56
CA ALA A 123 2.72 -5.48 7.31
C ALA A 123 3.95 -5.69 6.39
N PRO A 124 4.91 -4.75 6.36
CA PRO A 124 6.19 -4.96 5.67
C PRO A 124 7.03 -6.06 6.34
N ASP A 125 7.91 -6.71 5.57
CA ASP A 125 8.80 -7.80 6.00
C ASP A 125 10.01 -7.34 6.84
#